data_AF-A0A7X7FWT3-F1
#
_entry.id   AF-A0A7X7FWT3-F1
#
_cell.length_a   1.000
_cell.length_b   1.000
_cell.length_c   1.000
_cell.angle_alpha   90.00
_cell.angle_beta   90.00
_cell.angle_gamma   90.00
#
_symmetry.space_group_name_H-M   'P 1'
#
loop_
_entity.id
_entity.type
_entity.pdbx_description
1 polymer ?
#
loop_
_entity_poly.entity_id
_entity_poly.type
_entity_poly.pdbx_seq_one_letter_code
_entity_poly.pdbx_strand_id
1 'polypeptide(L)' 'HLSHIIDKRIYDNYKIYKTNYIAYDMLMKTDKYAKHYSKKQQSEFETYMNNGLENIEGEHEELKNIFLDIYANPLKNKEL' A
#
# COMPACT_ATOMS: atom_id res chain seq x y z
N HIS A 1 -0.84 15.28 -10.89
CA HIS A 1 -2.04 14.46 -10.60
C HIS A 1 -1.62 13.08 -10.09
N LEU A 2 -1.54 12.89 -8.77
CA LEU A 2 -1.31 11.56 -8.17
C LEU A 2 -2.40 10.56 -8.56
N SER A 3 -3.63 11.02 -8.79
CA SER A 3 -4.77 10.14 -9.09
C SER A 3 -4.50 9.25 -10.32
N HIS A 4 -3.85 9.76 -11.37
CA HIS A 4 -3.62 8.98 -12.60
C HIS A 4 -2.65 7.80 -12.45
N ILE A 5 -1.70 7.85 -11.51
CA ILE A 5 -0.80 6.72 -11.21
C ILE A 5 -1.52 5.65 -10.38
N ILE A 6 -2.50 6.08 -9.59
CA ILE A 6 -3.23 5.26 -8.62
C ILE A 6 -4.50 4.64 -9.24
N ASP A 7 -5.11 5.31 -10.23
CA ASP A 7 -6.50 5.10 -10.68
C ASP A 7 -6.78 3.83 -11.50
N LYS A 8 -5.81 2.94 -11.78
CA LYS A 8 -6.11 1.72 -12.56
C LYS A 8 -5.99 0.40 -11.82
N ARG A 9 -5.33 0.35 -10.66
CA ARG A 9 -5.13 -0.91 -9.92
C ARG A 9 -6.05 -1.07 -8.71
N ILE A 10 -6.76 -0.01 -8.30
CA ILE A 10 -7.48 0.05 -7.02
C ILE A 10 -8.99 -0.20 -7.14
N TYR A 11 -9.57 -0.03 -8.33
CA TYR A 11 -11.04 -0.15 -8.51
C TYR A 11 -11.59 -1.58 -8.68
N ASP A 12 -10.80 -2.63 -8.42
CA ASP A 12 -11.39 -3.97 -8.23
C ASP A 12 -11.90 -4.11 -6.79
N ASN A 13 -13.07 -3.54 -6.53
CA ASN A 13 -13.75 -3.43 -5.23
C ASN A 13 -14.03 -4.76 -4.47
N TYR A 14 -13.53 -5.91 -4.94
CA TYR A 14 -13.81 -7.21 -4.32
C TYR A 14 -12.61 -8.15 -4.14
N LYS A 15 -11.41 -7.78 -4.64
CA LYS A 15 -10.25 -8.67 -4.57
C LYS A 15 -9.15 -8.11 -3.68
N ILE A 16 -8.81 -8.87 -2.64
CA ILE A 16 -7.64 -8.60 -1.79
C ILE A 16 -6.39 -9.18 -2.45
N TYR A 17 -5.40 -8.32 -2.66
CA TYR A 17 -4.09 -8.65 -3.17
C TYR A 17 -3.04 -8.65 -2.06
N LYS A 18 -1.88 -9.26 -2.33
CA LYS A 18 -0.74 -9.31 -1.37
C LYS A 18 -0.28 -7.92 -0.93
N THR A 19 -0.35 -6.95 -1.84
CA THR A 19 0.00 -5.56 -1.57
C THR A 19 -0.91 -4.91 -0.53
N ASN A 20 -2.18 -5.32 -0.42
CA ASN A 20 -3.06 -4.80 0.62
C ASN A 20 -2.62 -5.27 2.01
N TYR A 21 -2.22 -6.53 2.15
CA TYR A 21 -1.68 -7.08 3.40
C TYR A 21 -0.35 -6.41 3.78
N ILE A 22 0.56 -6.26 2.80
CA ILE A 22 1.85 -5.58 3.01
C ILE A 22 1.60 -4.14 3.48
N ALA A 23 0.72 -3.40 2.80
CA ALA A 23 0.42 -2.02 3.14
C ALA A 23 -0.20 -1.88 4.54
N TYR A 24 -1.11 -2.79 4.91
CA TYR A 24 -1.70 -2.81 6.25
C TYR A 24 -0.63 -3.03 7.32
N ASP A 25 0.20 -4.07 7.17
CA ASP A 25 1.23 -4.42 8.15
C ASP A 25 2.27 -3.30 8.30
N MET A 26 2.65 -2.65 7.19
CA MET A 26 3.54 -1.48 7.21
C MET A 26 2.90 -0.26 7.89
N LEU A 27 1.65 0.07 7.55
CA LEU A 27 0.93 1.23 8.09
C LEU A 27 0.67 1.09 9.60
N MET A 28 0.22 -0.10 10.02
CA MET A 28 -0.13 -0.40 11.40
C MET A 28 1.08 -0.84 12.24
N LYS A 29 2.27 -0.93 11.63
CA LYS A 29 3.52 -1.39 12.26
C LYS A 29 3.33 -2.75 12.95
N THR A 30 2.74 -3.71 12.23
CA THR A 30 2.41 -5.05 12.70
C THR A 30 2.86 -6.12 11.69
N ASP A 31 2.77 -7.40 12.07
CA ASP A 31 3.04 -8.57 11.23
C ASP A 31 1.80 -9.48 11.14
N LYS A 32 0.62 -8.95 11.43
CA LYS A 32 -0.68 -9.64 11.42
C LYS A 32 -0.89 -10.48 10.16
N TYR A 33 -0.43 -10.00 9.01
CA TYR A 33 -0.58 -10.67 7.72
C TYR A 33 0.73 -11.12 7.09
N ALA A 34 1.83 -11.20 7.85
CA ALA A 34 3.15 -11.58 7.34
C ALA A 34 3.19 -12.97 6.69
N LYS A 35 2.20 -13.84 6.93
CA LYS A 35 2.06 -15.15 6.26
C LYS A 35 1.54 -15.05 4.80
N HIS A 36 0.95 -13.91 4.41
CA HIS A 36 0.35 -13.72 3.09
C HIS A 36 1.33 -13.20 2.03
N TYR A 37 2.54 -12.80 2.44
CA TYR A 37 3.57 -12.26 1.57
C TYR A 37 4.97 -12.66 2.04
N SER A 38 5.95 -12.66 1.14
CA SER A 38 7.36 -12.87 1.50
C SER A 38 8.06 -11.55 1.79
N LYS A 39 9.20 -11.59 2.50
CA LYS A 39 10.05 -10.41 2.71
C LYS A 39 10.52 -9.77 1.40
N LYS A 40 10.73 -10.58 0.35
CA LYS A 40 11.04 -10.10 -1.00
C LYS A 40 9.89 -9.25 -1.56
N GLN A 41 8.65 -9.74 -1.46
CA GLN A 41 7.46 -9.00 -1.92
C GLN A 41 7.25 -7.70 -1.14
N GLN A 42 7.54 -7.71 0.17
CA GLN A 42 7.51 -6.48 0.98
C GLN A 42 8.53 -5.45 0.48
N SER A 43 9.78 -5.86 0.24
CA SER A 43 10.84 -4.99 -0.26
C SER A 43 10.58 -4.46 -1.68
N GLU A 44 10.02 -5.29 -2.56
CA GLU A 44 9.58 -4.88 -3.90
C GLU A 44 8.46 -3.83 -3.82
N PHE A 45 7.51 -4.00 -2.90
CA PHE A 45 6.43 -3.03 -2.68
C PHE A 45 6.94 -1.71 -2.12
N GLU A 46 7.86 -1.75 -1.15
CA GLU A 46 8.50 -0.55 -0.60
C GLU A 46 9.29 0.22 -1.66
N THR A 47 10.03 -0.48 -2.52
CA THR A 47 10.75 0.12 -3.65
C THR A 47 9.77 0.76 -4.64
N TYR A 48 8.69 0.06 -4.97
CA TYR A 48 7.63 0.59 -5.84
C TYR A 48 7.00 1.86 -5.27
N MET A 49 6.68 1.87 -3.97
CA MET A 49 6.17 3.04 -3.26
C MET A 49 7.17 4.21 -3.33
N ASN A 50 8.43 4.00 -2.93
CA ASN A 50 9.43 5.07 -2.91
C ASN A 50 9.66 5.66 -4.31
N ASN A 51 9.75 4.83 -5.35
CA ASN A 51 9.87 5.30 -6.73
C ASN A 51 8.63 6.09 -7.19
N GLY A 52 7.44 5.66 -6.77
CA GLY A 52 6.19 6.38 -7.08
C GLY A 52 6.08 7.74 -6.39
N LEU A 53 6.75 7.91 -5.24
CA LEU A 53 6.74 9.13 -4.43
C LEU A 53 7.91 10.08 -4.72
N GLU A 54 8.94 9.65 -5.44
CA GLU A 54 10.19 10.38 -5.65
C GLU A 54 10.00 11.81 -6.18
N ASN A 55 9.04 12.02 -7.09
CA ASN A 55 8.81 13.30 -7.77
C ASN A 55 7.58 14.04 -7.24
N ILE A 56 7.11 13.70 -6.04
CA ILE A 56 5.94 14.32 -5.43
C ILE A 56 6.41 15.29 -4.35
N GLU A 57 6.02 16.56 -4.49
CA GLU A 57 6.26 17.57 -3.46
C GLU A 57 5.44 17.28 -2.20
N GLY A 58 6.09 17.33 -1.04
CA GLY A 58 5.46 17.12 0.26
C GLY A 58 6.39 16.43 1.26
N GLU A 59 5.92 16.28 2.49
CA GLU A 59 6.63 15.53 3.52
C GLU A 59 6.61 14.03 3.17
N HIS A 60 7.79 13.45 2.99
CA HIS A 60 7.93 12.09 2.46
C HIS A 60 7.21 11.04 3.31
N GLU A 61 7.19 11.21 4.63
CA GLU A 61 6.52 10.29 5.55
C GLU A 61 4.99 10.42 5.47
N GLU A 62 4.46 11.63 5.26
CA GLU A 62 3.04 11.86 5.04
C GLU A 62 2.59 11.20 3.73
N LEU A 63 3.37 11.39 2.66
CA LEU A 63 3.12 10.77 1.36
C LEU A 63 3.12 9.23 1.43
N LYS A 64 4.05 8.64 2.20
CA LYS A 64 4.06 7.20 2.48
C LYS A 64 2.80 6.75 3.19
N ASN A 65 2.39 7.45 4.26
CA ASN A 65 1.20 7.08 5.01
C ASN A 65 -0.07 7.13 4.13
N ILE A 66 -0.21 8.14 3.28
CA ILE A 66 -1.31 8.24 2.32
C ILE A 66 -1.28 7.07 1.33
N PHE A 67 -0.12 6.76 0.76
CA PHE A 67 0.04 5.64 -0.17
C PHE A 67 -0.32 4.30 0.48
N LEU A 68 0.17 4.05 1.69
CA LEU A 68 -0.10 2.83 2.43
C LEU A 68 -1.58 2.74 2.81
N ASP A 69 -2.23 3.83 3.22
CA ASP A 69 -3.64 3.84 3.54
C ASP A 69 -4.51 3.46 2.34
N ILE A 70 -4.21 4.03 1.17
CA ILE A 70 -4.86 3.70 -0.10
C ILE A 70 -4.82 2.19 -0.39
N TYR A 71 -3.67 1.54 -0.18
CA TYR A 71 -3.53 0.09 -0.37
C TYR A 71 -4.09 -0.74 0.79
N ALA A 72 -4.11 -0.24 2.03
CA ALA A 72 -4.66 -0.96 3.17
C ALA A 72 -6.21 -0.94 3.19
N ASN A 73 -6.84 0.09 2.61
CA ASN A 73 -8.28 0.33 2.69
C ASN A 73 -9.17 -0.83 2.21
N PRO A 74 -8.90 -1.51 1.08
CA PRO A 74 -9.69 -2.68 0.68
C PRO A 74 -9.71 -3.80 1.73
N LEU A 75 -8.61 -4.00 2.45
CA LEU A 75 -8.51 -4.99 3.52
C LEU A 75 -9.27 -4.53 4.77
N LYS A 76 -9.09 -3.27 5.18
CA LYS A 76 -9.84 -2.67 6.31
C LYS A 76 -11.35 -2.79 6.10
N ASN A 77 -11.84 -2.48 4.90
CA ASN A 77 -13.26 -2.55 4.56
C ASN A 77 -13.83 -3.99 4.53
N LYS A 78 -12.97 -5.01 4.35
CA LYS A 78 -13.39 -6.41 4.39
C LYS A 78 -13.38 -7.00 5.81
N GLU A 79 -12.62 -6.41 6.73
CA GLU A 79 -12.60 -6.81 8.14
C GLU A 79 -13.73 -6.19 8.97
N LEU A 80 -14.39 -5.16 8.44
CA LEU A 80 -15.61 -4.56 8.99
C LEU A 80 -16.84 -5.40 8.62
#